data_AF-A0A533B6N4-F1
#
_entry.id   AF-A0A533B6N4-F1
#
_cell.length_a   1.000
_cell.length_b   1.000
_cell.length_c   1.000
_cell.angle_alpha   90.00
_cell.angle_beta   90.00
_cell.angle_gamma   90.00
#
_symmetry.space_group_name_H-M   'P 1'
#
loop_
_entity.id
_entity.type
_entity.pdbx_description
1 polymer ?
#
loop_
_entity_poly.entity_id
_entity_poly.type
_entity_poly.pdbx_seq_one_letter_code
_entity_poly.pdbx_strand_id
1 'polypeptide(L)'
;MKEYALAMIAGMWLADGVALLLAPRFVIDHVRTAIQINIAPWPWQLFAVVAGIVLFWAGLELRYQPLWICAAGGMVCKGLFLAFAPAQRRERLVAWSLGREDVDYRFWGLGLCTLAVLLLHALGWIGQE
;
A
#
# COMPACT_ATOMS: atom_id res chain seq x y z
N MET A 1 -3.91 14.83 -15.38
CA MET A 1 -2.67 14.09 -15.00
C MET A 1 -2.75 13.54 -13.58
N LYS A 2 -3.06 14.38 -12.59
CA LYS A 2 -3.27 14.02 -11.17
C LYS A 2 -4.26 12.86 -10.95
N GLU A 3 -5.41 12.88 -11.64
CA GLU A 3 -6.45 11.85 -11.54
C GLU A 3 -5.98 10.48 -12.03
N TYR A 4 -5.23 10.41 -13.14
CA TYR A 4 -4.66 9.15 -13.64
C TYR A 4 -3.63 8.55 -12.68
N ALA A 5 -2.84 9.38 -12.01
CA ALA A 5 -1.92 8.91 -10.98
C ALA A 5 -2.67 8.32 -9.77
N LEU A 6 -3.76 8.97 -9.34
CA LEU A 6 -4.61 8.46 -8.27
C LEU A 6 -5.36 7.18 -8.67
N ALA A 7 -5.85 7.10 -9.91
CA ALA A 7 -6.47 5.88 -10.45
C ALA A 7 -5.46 4.73 -10.53
N MET A 8 -4.20 5.00 -10.89
CA MET A 8 -3.13 4.01 -10.84
C MET A 8 -2.86 3.52 -9.41
N ILE A 9 -2.82 4.43 -8.43
CA ILE A 9 -2.68 4.06 -7.00
C ILE A 9 -3.86 3.20 -6.56
N ALA A 10 -5.09 3.57 -6.92
CA ALA A 10 -6.29 2.79 -6.63
C ALA A 10 -6.22 1.40 -7.26
N GLY A 11 -5.81 1.30 -8.53
CA GLY A 11 -5.64 0.02 -9.23
C GLY A 11 -4.60 -0.88 -8.57
N MET A 12 -3.47 -0.31 -8.12
CA MET A 12 -2.44 -1.05 -7.41
C MET A 12 -2.95 -1.56 -6.05
N TRP A 13 -3.62 -0.71 -5.27
CA TRP A 13 -4.25 -1.15 -4.02
C TRP A 13 -5.32 -2.22 -4.24
N LEU A 14 -6.10 -2.12 -5.31
CA LEU A 14 -7.10 -3.11 -5.65
C LEU A 14 -6.43 -4.45 -5.99
N ALA A 15 -5.40 -4.44 -6.83
CA ALA A 15 -4.66 -5.64 -7.22
C ALA A 15 -4.00 -6.32 -6.00
N ASP A 16 -3.30 -5.55 -5.17
CA ASP A 16 -2.69 -6.04 -3.94
C ASP A 16 -3.74 -6.55 -2.95
N GLY A 17 -4.86 -5.83 -2.82
CA GLY A 17 -5.97 -6.21 -1.96
C GLY A 17 -6.60 -7.52 -2.38
N VAL A 18 -6.92 -7.68 -3.67
CA VAL A 18 -7.48 -8.92 -4.23
C VAL A 18 -6.48 -10.08 -4.08
N ALA A 19 -5.19 -9.84 -4.32
CA ALA A 19 -4.16 -10.86 -4.15
C ALA A 19 -4.10 -11.37 -2.70
N LEU A 20 -4.17 -10.46 -1.71
CA LEU A 20 -4.21 -10.82 -0.28
C LEU A 20 -5.50 -11.53 0.13
N LEU A 21 -6.63 -11.25 -0.52
CA LEU A 21 -7.89 -11.94 -0.26
C LEU A 21 -7.90 -13.37 -0.80
N LEU A 22 -7.48 -13.53 -2.07
CA LEU A 22 -7.56 -14.79 -2.79
C LEU A 22 -6.45 -15.76 -2.40
N ALA A 23 -5.21 -15.25 -2.29
CA ALA A 23 -4.03 -16.09 -2.11
C ALA A 23 -3.02 -15.46 -1.14
N PRO A 24 -3.40 -15.21 0.13
CA PRO A 24 -2.51 -14.55 1.10
C PRO A 24 -1.18 -15.30 1.25
N ARG A 25 -1.22 -16.64 1.37
CA ARG A 25 -0.01 -17.47 1.51
C ARG A 25 0.95 -17.33 0.33
N PHE A 26 0.42 -17.34 -0.89
CA PHE A 26 1.24 -17.23 -2.10
C PHE A 26 1.95 -15.88 -2.17
N VAL A 27 1.25 -14.79 -1.82
CA VAL A 27 1.83 -13.44 -1.77
C VAL A 27 2.91 -13.36 -0.69
N ILE A 28 2.66 -13.89 0.50
CA ILE A 28 3.61 -13.86 1.62
C ILE A 28 4.84 -14.71 1.34
N ASP A 29 4.69 -15.88 0.73
CA ASP A 29 5.82 -16.73 0.31
C ASP A 29 6.65 -16.03 -0.77
N HIS A 30 6.02 -15.41 -1.77
CA HIS A 30 6.74 -14.60 -2.77
C HIS A 30 7.52 -13.46 -2.16
N VAL A 31 6.92 -12.71 -1.23
CA VAL A 31 7.59 -11.61 -0.51
C VAL A 31 8.75 -12.15 0.32
N ARG A 32 8.56 -13.28 1.01
CA ARG A 32 9.62 -13.94 1.78
C ARG A 32 10.80 -14.33 0.89
N THR A 33 10.54 -14.95 -0.25
CA THR A 33 11.57 -15.35 -1.21
C THR A 33 12.28 -14.14 -1.80
N ALA A 34 11.55 -13.07 -2.18
CA ALA A 34 12.14 -11.84 -2.71
C ALA A 34 13.09 -11.16 -1.71
N ILE A 35 12.75 -11.21 -0.42
CA ILE A 35 13.59 -10.65 0.65
C ILE A 35 14.84 -11.52 0.89
N GLN A 36 14.72 -12.85 0.82
CA GLN A 36 15.86 -13.77 0.94
C GLN A 36 16.88 -13.63 -0.19
N ILE A 37 16.43 -13.28 -1.40
CA ILE A 37 17.29 -13.09 -2.58
C ILE A 37 18.06 -11.74 -2.51
N ASN A 38 17.90 -10.97 -1.44
CA ASN A 38 18.59 -9.69 -1.22
C ASN A 38 18.41 -8.70 -2.40
N ILE A 39 17.25 -8.75 -3.06
CA ILE A 39 16.83 -7.68 -3.93
C ILE A 39 16.64 -6.48 -3.01
N ALA A 40 17.62 -5.56 -3.01
CA ALA A 40 17.52 -4.32 -2.28
C ALA A 40 16.15 -3.70 -2.62
N PRO A 41 15.19 -3.60 -1.67
CA PRO A 41 13.84 -3.14 -1.96
C PRO A 41 13.77 -1.63 -2.25
N TRP A 42 14.93 -1.02 -2.50
CA TRP A 42 15.16 0.40 -2.68
C TRP A 42 14.22 1.06 -3.70
N PRO A 43 14.02 0.53 -4.92
CA PRO A 43 13.14 1.19 -5.89
C PRO A 43 11.67 1.16 -5.45
N TRP A 44 11.22 0.07 -4.79
CA TRP A 44 9.84 -0.04 -4.30
C TRP A 44 9.55 0.86 -3.10
N GLN A 45 10.54 1.07 -2.24
CA GLN A 45 10.43 2.00 -1.12
C GLN A 45 10.31 3.44 -1.61
N LEU A 46 11.14 3.84 -2.57
CA LEU A 46 11.07 5.15 -3.19
C LEU A 46 9.73 5.36 -3.89
N PHE A 47 9.26 4.33 -4.62
CA PHE A 47 7.96 4.35 -5.26
C PHE A 47 6.82 4.57 -4.25
N ALA A 48 6.85 3.87 -3.11
CA ALA A 48 5.85 4.04 -2.06
C ALA A 48 5.87 5.46 -1.45
N VAL A 49 7.05 6.05 -1.24
CA VAL A 49 7.19 7.43 -0.76
C VAL A 49 6.63 8.42 -1.79
N VAL A 50 7.02 8.31 -3.06
CA VAL A 50 6.55 9.20 -4.13
C VAL A 50 5.04 9.08 -4.32
N ALA A 51 4.50 7.85 -4.39
CA ALA A 51 3.07 7.61 -4.47
C ALA A 51 2.31 8.19 -3.25
N GLY A 52 2.88 8.06 -2.05
CA GLY A 52 2.34 8.66 -0.84
C GLY A 52 2.31 10.19 -0.88
N ILE A 53 3.38 10.84 -1.38
CA ILE A 53 3.42 12.30 -1.55
C ILE A 53 2.38 12.75 -2.57
N VAL A 54 2.28 12.06 -3.71
CA VAL A 54 1.27 12.34 -4.73
C VAL A 54 -0.13 12.20 -4.15
N LEU A 55 -0.41 11.12 -3.42
CA LEU A 55 -1.69 10.90 -2.75
C LEU A 55 -1.98 11.97 -1.70
N PHE A 56 -0.98 12.42 -0.93
CA PHE A 56 -1.14 13.47 0.06
C PHE A 56 -1.62 14.75 -0.60
N TRP A 57 -0.85 15.28 -1.56
CA TRP A 57 -1.21 16.51 -2.28
C TRP A 57 -2.52 16.37 -3.03
N ALA A 58 -2.74 15.20 -3.64
CA ALA A 58 -3.89 15.01 -4.50
C ALA A 58 -5.18 14.69 -3.77
N GLY A 59 -5.08 14.02 -2.61
CA GLY A 59 -6.19 13.71 -1.74
C GLY A 59 -6.73 14.89 -0.93
N LEU A 60 -5.98 16.01 -0.83
CA LEU A 60 -6.46 17.22 -0.14
C LEU A 60 -7.69 17.84 -0.82
N GLU A 61 -7.89 17.65 -2.11
CA GLU A 61 -9.05 18.18 -2.84
C GLU A 61 -10.22 17.18 -2.90
N LEU A 62 -10.01 15.94 -2.42
CA LEU A 62 -10.99 14.86 -2.53
C LEU A 62 -11.87 14.76 -1.28
N ARG A 63 -13.08 14.21 -1.46
CA ARG A 63 -13.94 13.79 -0.35
C ARG A 63 -13.18 12.75 0.49
N TYR A 64 -13.37 12.76 1.81
CA TYR A 64 -12.64 11.92 2.78
C TYR A 64 -11.16 12.31 3.02
N GLN A 65 -10.82 13.61 2.93
CA GLN A 65 -9.48 14.16 3.25
C GLN A 65 -8.71 13.49 4.40
N PRO A 66 -9.27 13.31 5.62
CA PRO A 66 -8.49 12.72 6.73
C PRO A 66 -8.03 11.29 6.43
N LEU A 67 -8.84 10.51 5.69
CA LEU A 67 -8.50 9.15 5.30
C LEU A 67 -7.33 9.15 4.31
N TRP A 68 -7.30 10.07 3.33
CA TRP A 68 -6.18 10.20 2.40
C TRP A 68 -4.90 10.66 3.07
N ILE A 69 -5.00 11.58 4.03
CA ILE A 69 -3.86 12.03 4.84
C ILE A 69 -3.28 10.85 5.64
N CYS A 70 -4.13 10.06 6.31
CA CYS A 70 -3.68 8.88 7.04
C CYS A 70 -3.05 7.83 6.13
N ALA A 71 -3.67 7.52 4.98
CA ALA A 71 -3.15 6.56 4.02
C ALA A 71 -1.81 7.00 3.42
N ALA A 72 -1.72 8.26 2.97
CA ALA A 72 -0.50 8.86 2.45
C ALA A 72 0.62 8.88 3.50
N GLY A 73 0.29 9.30 4.74
CA GLY A 73 1.22 9.27 5.87
C GLY A 73 1.74 7.86 6.13
N GLY A 74 0.86 6.85 6.10
CA GLY A 74 1.25 5.44 6.23
C GLY A 74 2.22 4.99 5.14
N MET A 75 1.98 5.35 3.87
CA MET A 75 2.86 5.02 2.75
C MET A 75 4.24 5.68 2.88
N VAL A 76 4.27 6.98 3.20
CA VAL A 76 5.52 7.75 3.35
C VAL A 76 6.31 7.22 4.56
N CYS A 77 5.67 7.07 5.72
CA CYS A 77 6.33 6.56 6.92
C CYS A 77 6.87 5.14 6.71
N LYS A 78 6.08 4.24 6.10
CA LYS A 78 6.53 2.87 5.80
C LYS A 78 7.71 2.87 4.83
N GLY A 79 7.63 3.66 3.75
CA GLY A 79 8.69 3.77 2.74
C GLY A 79 9.99 4.33 3.33
N LEU A 80 9.92 5.42 4.08
CA LEU A 80 11.08 6.02 4.77
C LEU A 80 11.66 5.08 5.83
N PHE A 81 10.80 4.41 6.62
CA PHE A 81 11.26 3.44 7.61
C PHE A 81 12.02 2.30 6.94
N LEU A 82 11.49 1.72 5.85
CA LEU A 82 12.17 0.62 5.17
C LEU A 82 13.46 1.04 4.45
N ALA A 83 13.55 2.30 4.01
CA ALA A 83 14.73 2.86 3.36
C ALA A 83 15.86 3.21 4.36
N PHE A 84 15.52 3.87 5.47
CA PHE A 84 16.51 4.44 6.40
C PHE A 84 16.67 3.67 7.71
N ALA A 85 15.78 2.73 8.05
CA ALA A 85 15.92 1.99 9.31
C ALA A 85 17.15 1.07 9.28
N PRO A 86 17.82 0.89 10.43
CA PRO A 86 18.88 -0.09 10.59
C PRO A 86 18.43 -1.48 10.15
N ALA A 87 19.31 -2.23 9.48
CA ALA A 87 18.99 -3.56 8.93
C ALA A 87 18.31 -4.49 9.96
N GLN A 88 18.81 -4.52 11.21
CA GLN A 88 18.23 -5.31 12.30
C GLN A 88 16.79 -4.93 12.65
N ARG A 89 16.44 -3.63 12.64
CA ARG A 89 15.06 -3.17 12.91
C ARG A 89 14.15 -3.45 11.73
N ARG A 90 14.67 -3.28 10.51
CA ARG A 90 13.96 -3.59 9.28
C ARG A 90 13.62 -5.08 9.21
N GLU A 91 14.60 -5.95 9.44
CA GLU A 91 14.43 -7.41 9.46
C GLU A 91 13.45 -7.85 10.55
N ARG A 92 13.55 -7.28 11.77
CA ARG A 92 12.59 -7.60 12.84
C ARG A 92 11.16 -7.22 12.47
N LEU A 93 10.97 -6.03 11.88
CA LEU A 93 9.65 -5.58 11.48
C LEU A 93 9.10 -6.40 10.31
N VAL A 94 9.95 -6.73 9.33
CA VAL A 94 9.60 -7.62 8.22
C VAL A 94 9.23 -9.01 8.75
N ALA A 95 10.03 -9.62 9.61
CA ALA A 95 9.76 -10.93 10.19
C ALA A 95 8.46 -10.93 11.00
N TRP A 96 8.22 -9.88 11.80
CA TRP A 96 6.94 -9.71 12.50
C TRP A 96 5.77 -9.57 11.52
N SER A 97 5.95 -8.82 10.43
CA SER A 97 4.89 -8.62 9.42
C SER A 97 4.60 -9.88 8.60
N LEU A 98 5.58 -10.76 8.39
CA LEU A 98 5.46 -12.03 7.64
C LEU A 98 5.04 -13.21 8.52
N GLY A 99 5.01 -13.02 9.84
CA GLY A 99 4.59 -14.03 10.82
C GLY A 99 3.13 -13.89 11.28
N ARG A 100 2.33 -13.04 10.64
CA ARG A 100 0.91 -12.87 10.97
C ARG A 100 0.07 -14.02 10.42
N GLU A 101 -1.15 -14.14 10.94
CA GLU A 101 -2.10 -15.15 10.49
C GLU A 101 -2.71 -14.78 9.12
N ASP A 102 -3.13 -15.78 8.36
CA ASP A 102 -3.79 -15.60 7.05
C ASP A 102 -5.01 -14.65 7.13
N VAL A 103 -5.71 -14.68 8.25
CA VAL A 103 -6.89 -13.84 8.52
C VAL A 103 -6.51 -12.37 8.56
N ASP A 104 -5.38 -12.03 9.20
CA ASP A 104 -4.89 -10.65 9.26
C ASP A 104 -4.60 -10.10 7.86
N TYR A 105 -3.97 -10.91 7.00
CA TYR A 105 -3.66 -10.51 5.62
C TYR A 105 -4.93 -10.28 4.80
N ARG A 106 -5.97 -11.09 5.00
CA ARG A 106 -7.27 -10.88 4.35
C ARG A 106 -7.94 -9.59 4.83
N PHE A 107 -7.85 -9.26 6.12
CA PHE A 107 -8.34 -7.97 6.63
C PHE A 107 -7.60 -6.79 6.01
N TRP A 108 -6.27 -6.88 5.87
CA TRP A 108 -5.50 -5.89 5.13
C TRP A 108 -5.92 -5.81 3.66
N GLY A 109 -6.19 -6.96 3.03
CA GLY A 109 -6.70 -7.04 1.66
C GLY A 109 -8.04 -6.34 1.49
N LEU A 110 -9.00 -6.58 2.40
CA LEU A 110 -10.29 -5.88 2.44
C LEU A 110 -10.09 -4.37 2.60
N GLY A 111 -9.18 -3.96 3.48
CA GLY A 111 -8.83 -2.55 3.68
C GLY A 111 -8.32 -1.90 2.40
N LEU A 112 -7.39 -2.55 1.70
CA LEU A 112 -6.84 -2.07 0.43
C LEU A 112 -7.90 -2.00 -0.68
N CYS A 113 -8.75 -3.02 -0.81
CA CYS A 113 -9.87 -2.99 -1.76
C CYS A 113 -10.84 -1.86 -1.44
N THR A 114 -11.15 -1.64 -0.16
CA THR A 114 -12.04 -0.57 0.29
C THR A 114 -11.44 0.80 -0.02
N LEU A 115 -10.16 1.01 0.28
CA LEU A 115 -9.44 2.24 -0.05
C LEU A 115 -9.43 2.50 -1.56
N ALA A 116 -9.22 1.47 -2.38
CA ALA A 116 -9.25 1.57 -3.83
C ALA A 116 -10.62 2.02 -4.35
N VAL A 117 -11.70 1.38 -3.88
CA VAL A 117 -13.07 1.74 -4.26
C VAL A 117 -13.42 3.15 -3.79
N LEU A 118 -13.08 3.51 -2.56
CA LEU A 118 -13.30 4.87 -2.04
C LEU A 118 -12.52 5.92 -2.83
N LEU A 119 -11.32 5.60 -3.31
CA LEU A 119 -10.51 6.52 -4.08
C LEU A 119 -11.11 6.72 -5.49
N LEU A 120 -11.56 5.65 -6.14
CA LEU A 120 -12.26 5.72 -7.42
C LEU A 120 -13.60 6.45 -7.31
N HIS A 121 -14.33 6.22 -6.23
CA HIS A 121 -15.57 6.93 -5.93
C HIS A 121 -15.30 8.42 -5.66
N ALA A 122 -14.26 8.76 -4.89
CA ALA A 122 -13.87 10.14 -4.63
C ALA A 122 -13.40 10.88 -5.90
N LEU A 123 -12.85 10.16 -6.88
CA LEU A 123 -12.53 10.66 -8.22
C LEU A 123 -13.76 10.83 -9.12
N GLY A 124 -14.94 10.36 -8.70
CA GLY A 124 -16.15 10.40 -9.51
C GLY A 124 -16.21 9.36 -10.63
N TRP A 125 -15.37 8.33 -10.58
CA TRP A 125 -15.33 7.28 -11.61
C TRP A 125 -16.33 6.16 -11.33
N ILE A 126 -16.79 6.03 -10.09
CA ILE A 126 -17.76 5.03 -9.63
C ILE A 126 -18.81 5.73 -8.76
N GLY A 127 -20.09 5.42 -8.95
CA GLY A 127 -21.17 5.88 -8.06
C GLY A 127 -21.59 7.34 -8.25
N GLN A 128 -21.41 7.91 -9.45
CA GLN A 128 -22.09 9.16 -9.82
C GLN A 128 -23.53 8.87 -10.22
N GLU A 129 -24.41 8.82 -9.24
CA GLU A 129 -25.85 9.09 -9.39
C GLU A 129 -26.20 10.38 -8.65
#